data_AF-A0A2T0PY08-F1
#
_entry.id   AF-A0A2T0PY08-F1
#
_cell.length_a   1.000
_cell.length_b   1.000
_cell.length_c   1.000
_cell.angle_alpha   90.00
_cell.angle_beta   90.00
_cell.angle_gamma   90.00
#
_symmetry.space_group_name_H-M   'P 1'
#
loop_
_entity.id
_entity.type
_entity.pdbx_description
1 polymer ?
#
loop_
_entity_poly.entity_id
_entity_poly.type
_entity_poly.pdbx_seq_one_letter_code
_entity_poly.pdbx_strand_id
1 'polypeptide(L)' 'MDENRGVVYTDSGSVEVRQIDFPKLIDPLGRTAQHGVILRVISTNICGSDQHMVRGRTAAPD' A
#
# COMPACT_ATOMS: atom_id res chain seq x y z
N MET A 1 12.07 1.06 16.86
CA MET A 1 11.07 0.19 16.19
C MET A 1 10.67 0.92 14.93
N ASP A 2 10.86 0.30 13.78
CA ASP A 2 10.62 0.95 12.49
C ASP A 2 9.11 1.09 12.28
N GLU A 3 8.58 2.26 12.65
CA GLU A 3 7.16 2.57 12.55
C GLU A 3 6.82 2.89 11.08
N ASN A 4 6.21 1.93 10.39
CA ASN A 4 5.61 2.14 9.08
C ASN A 4 4.09 1.95 9.17
N ARG A 5 3.32 2.89 8.61
CA ARG A 5 1.86 2.84 8.61
C ARG A 5 1.35 3.10 7.20
N GLY A 6 0.32 2.37 6.82
CA GLY A 6 -0.31 2.49 5.51
C GLY A 6 -1.83 2.53 5.62
N VAL A 7 -2.46 3.08 4.59
CA VAL A 7 -3.91 2.96 4.38
C VAL A 7 -4.17 1.60 3.74
N VAL A 8 -4.93 0.76 4.42
CA VAL A 8 -5.24 -0.62 4.00
C VAL A 8 -6.72 -0.71 3.67
N TYR A 9 -7.04 -1.23 2.49
CA TYR A 9 -8.41 -1.63 2.14
C TYR A 9 -8.85 -2.78 3.02
N THR A 10 -10.00 -2.64 3.69
CA THR A 10 -10.52 -3.63 4.63
C THR A 10 -11.79 -4.30 4.12
N ASP A 11 -12.70 -3.52 3.53
CA ASP A 11 -13.88 -4.01 2.82
C ASP A 11 -14.37 -2.97 1.79
N SER A 12 -15.42 -3.32 1.04
CA SER A 12 -16.06 -2.40 0.11
C SER A 12 -16.66 -1.21 0.85
N GLY A 13 -16.05 -0.05 0.66
CA GLY A 13 -16.40 1.20 1.31
C GLY A 13 -15.54 1.55 2.52
N SER A 14 -14.60 0.69 2.93
CA SER A 14 -13.78 0.90 4.12
C SER A 14 -12.28 0.81 3.88
N VAL A 15 -11.57 1.72 4.55
CA VAL A 15 -10.11 1.73 4.65
C VAL A 15 -9.70 2.08 6.07
N GLU A 16 -8.57 1.55 6.52
CA GLU A 16 -8.02 1.82 7.85
C GLU A 16 -6.54 2.15 7.79
N VAL A 17 -6.07 3.00 8.71
CA VAL A 17 -4.63 3.18 8.92
C VAL A 17 -4.14 2.06 9.82
N ARG A 18 -3.26 1.19 9.29
CA ARG A 18 -2.69 0.06 10.03
C ARG A 18 -1.17 0.15 10.05
N GLN A 19 -0.56 -0.43 11.09
CA GLN A 19 0.87 -0.70 11.05
C GLN A 19 1.13 -1.77 10.00
N ILE A 20 2.15 -1.55 9.18
CA ILE A 20 2.58 -2.44 8.11
C ILE A 20 4.09 -2.65 8.19
N ASP A 21 4.60 -3.65 7.49
CA ASP A 21 6.03 -3.93 7.47
C ASP A 21 6.82 -2.75 6.87
N PHE A 22 8.03 -2.53 7.40
CA PHE A 22 8.96 -1.60 6.77
C PHE A 22 9.37 -2.12 5.38
N PRO A 23 9.40 -1.26 4.34
CA PRO A 23 9.71 -1.69 2.99
C PRO A 23 11.12 -2.28 2.89
N LYS A 24 11.27 -3.31 2.05
CA LYS A 24 12.54 -3.97 1.75
C LYS A 24 12.82 -3.86 0.25
N LEU A 25 14.10 -3.90 -0.13
CA LEU A 25 14.52 -3.92 -1.54
C LEU A 25 14.37 -5.33 -2.15
N ILE A 26 13.13 -5.83 -2.12
CA ILE A 26 12.70 -7.10 -2.71
C ILE A 26 11.46 -6.86 -3.58
N ASP A 27 11.35 -7.58 -4.69
CA ASP A 27 10.15 -7.56 -5.52
C ASP A 27 9.02 -8.43 -4.89
N PRO A 28 7.78 -8.35 -5.41
CA PRO A 28 6.67 -9.14 -4.88
C PRO A 28 6.84 -10.67 -4.98
N LEU A 29 7.79 -11.16 -5.79
CA LEU A 29 8.15 -12.57 -5.91
C LEU A 29 9.32 -12.97 -4.99
N GLY A 30 9.83 -12.04 -4.18
CA GLY A 30 10.90 -12.27 -3.22
C GLY A 30 12.33 -12.13 -3.76
N ARG A 31 12.51 -11.60 -4.98
CA ARG A 31 13.85 -11.39 -5.58
C ARG A 31 14.41 -10.04 -5.17
N THR A 32 15.72 -9.94 -4.96
CA THR A 32 16.39 -8.66 -4.62
C THR A 32 16.24 -7.63 -5.74
N ALA A 33 15.76 -6.43 -5.39
CA ALA A 33 15.54 -5.32 -6.31
C ALA A 33 16.66 -4.26 -6.16
N GLN A 34 17.85 -4.55 -6.70
CA GLN A 34 19.02 -3.66 -6.58
C GLN A 34 18.86 -2.28 -7.25
N HIS A 35 17.90 -2.16 -8.16
CA HIS A 35 17.55 -0.91 -8.83
C HIS A 35 16.49 -0.10 -8.09
N GLY A 36 16.01 -0.56 -6.93
CA GLY A 36 14.97 0.11 -6.15
C GLY A 36 15.51 1.16 -5.19
N VAL A 37 14.59 1.97 -4.64
CA VAL A 37 14.85 2.92 -3.55
C VAL A 37 13.75 2.82 -2.49
N ILE A 38 14.07 3.18 -1.25
CA ILE A 38 13.10 3.35 -0.16
C ILE A 38 12.92 4.84 0.09
N LEU A 39 11.67 5.31 0.06
CA LEU A 39 11.34 6.72 0.22
C LEU A 39 10.71 6.97 1.60
N ARG A 40 11.10 8.07 2.23
CA ARG A 40 10.28 8.70 3.28
C ARG A 40 9.23 9.57 2.61
N VAL A 41 7.99 9.10 2.58
CA VAL A 41 6.88 9.82 1.95
C VAL A 41 6.63 11.13 2.70
N ILE A 42 6.72 12.26 1.99
CA ILE A 42 6.38 13.59 2.53
C ILE A 42 4.89 13.89 2.29
N SER A 43 4.40 13.55 1.10
CA SER A 43 3.01 13.68 0.70
C SER A 43 2.66 12.64 -0.35
N THR A 44 1.46 12.06 -0.26
CA THR A 44 0.85 11.23 -1.30
C THR A 44 -0.67 11.50 -1.26
N ASN A 45 -1.27 11.69 -2.42
CA ASN A 45 -2.65 12.17 -2.53
C ASN A 45 -3.63 11.02 -2.74
N ILE A 46 -4.92 11.30 -2.57
CA ILE A 46 -6.02 10.39 -2.93
C ILE A 46 -6.39 10.61 -4.39
N CYS A 47 -6.45 9.55 -5.18
CA CYS A 47 -6.83 9.55 -6.58
C CYS A 47 -8.25 8.99 -6.79
N GLY A 48 -8.89 9.36 -7.91
CA GLY A 48 -10.16 8.75 -8.33
C GLY A 48 -10.04 7.24 -8.60
N SER A 49 -8.85 6.75 -9.00
CA SER A 49 -8.58 5.31 -9.12
C SER A 49 -8.69 4.58 -7.79
N ASP A 50 -8.23 5.19 -6.70
CA ASP A 50 -8.29 4.60 -5.37
C ASP A 50 -9.75 4.43 -4.95
N GLN A 51 -10.59 5.42 -5.28
CA GLN A 51 -12.02 5.34 -5.05
C GLN A 51 -12.70 4.22 -5.86
N HIS A 52 -12.27 3.96 -7.10
CA HIS A 52 -12.79 2.82 -7.86
C HIS A 52 -12.53 1.50 -7.13
N MET A 53 -11.35 1.34 -6.54
CA MET A 53 -11.02 0.16 -5.73
C MET A 53 -11.84 0.11 -4.44
N VAL A 54 -11.87 1.20 -3.66
CA VAL A 54 -12.59 1.25 -2.37
C VAL A 54 -14.09 0.97 -2.55
N ARG A 55 -14.71 1.38 -3.67
CA ARG A 55 -16.12 1.10 -3.95
C ARG A 55 -16.38 -0.33 -4.46
N GLY A 56 -15.40 -1.22 -4.40
CA GLY A 56 -15.52 -2.61 -4.88
C GLY A 56 -15.80 -2.70 -6.39
N ARG A 57 -15.32 -1.72 -7.19
CA ARG A 57 -15.51 -1.70 -8.65
C ARG A 57 -14.37 -2.37 -9.41
N THR A 58 -13.42 -2.96 -8.68
CA THR A 58 -12.30 -3.76 -9.17
C THR A 58 -12.24 -5.07 -8.39
N ALA A 59 -11.57 -6.09 -8.93
CA ALA A 59 -11.31 -7.31 -8.18
C ALA A 59 -10.33 -7.01 -7.03
N ALA A 60 -10.78 -7.18 -5.79
CA ALA A 60 -9.89 -7.29 -4.63
C ALA A 60 -9.72 -8.79 -4.32
N PRO A 61 -8.50 -9.26 -4.00
CA PRO A 61 -8.33 -10.59 -3.45
C PRO A 61 -9.06 -10.69 -2.10
N ASP A 62 -9.70 -11.84 -1.84
CA ASP A 62 -10.24 -12.21 -0.53
C ASP A 62 -9.13 -12.37 0.52
#